data_AF-A0A6G3SSC5-F1
#
_entry.id   AF-A0A6G3SSC5-F1
#
_cell.length_a   1.000
_cell.length_b   1.000
_cell.length_c   1.000
_cell.angle_alpha   90.00
_cell.angle_beta   90.00
_cell.angle_gamma   90.00
#
_symmetry.space_group_name_H-M   'P 1'
#
loop_
_entity.id
_entity.type
_entity.pdbx_description
1 polymer ?
#
loop_
_entity_poly.entity_id
_entity_poly.type
_entity_poly.pdbx_seq_one_letter_code
_entity_poly.pdbx_strand_id
1 'polypeptide(L)'
;PDTFRRADGGPAPVGVLTTSRRSGAGLLAATRLLTRRMPLTRLPADTVRVHRDPAAVRDGGRVETYTYPTASTELENIADLLRRAHLEDGVPWQEMAVLVRAGGRSLPAVRRALTSAGVPLEVDGDDLPLRHEPAVAPLLTALRTVATAALRGVPDGDAETPSWLDTETALTLLTSPLGSMDAADLRRLGRALRDEERAAGIRVPAP
;
A
#
# COMPACT_ATOMS: atom_id res chain seq x y z
N PRO A 1 -8.91 -30.28 -17.57
CA PRO A 1 -10.09 -31.04 -18.06
C PRO A 1 -10.46 -32.23 -17.18
N ASP A 2 -9.47 -32.79 -16.47
CA ASP A 2 -9.64 -34.04 -15.72
C ASP A 2 -10.09 -33.86 -14.26
N THR A 3 -9.94 -32.63 -13.74
CA THR A 3 -10.28 -32.28 -12.34
C THR A 3 -11.79 -32.17 -12.10
N PHE A 4 -12.54 -31.68 -13.09
CA PHE A 4 -13.99 -31.54 -13.02
C PHE A 4 -14.61 -32.36 -14.13
N ARG A 5 -14.88 -33.64 -13.87
CA ARG A 5 -15.57 -34.50 -14.83
C ARG A 5 -17.05 -34.14 -14.91
N ARG A 6 -17.66 -34.41 -16.05
CA ARG A 6 -19.11 -34.30 -16.23
C ARG A 6 -19.81 -35.42 -15.45
N ALA A 7 -21.14 -35.30 -15.32
CA ALA A 7 -21.96 -36.32 -14.66
C ALA A 7 -21.88 -37.71 -15.33
N ASP A 8 -21.52 -37.76 -16.62
CA ASP A 8 -21.28 -38.99 -17.39
C ASP A 8 -19.86 -39.58 -17.20
N GLY A 9 -19.02 -38.95 -16.38
CA GLY A 9 -17.63 -39.36 -16.13
C GLY A 9 -16.62 -38.92 -17.20
N GLY A 10 -17.05 -38.25 -18.27
CA GLY A 10 -16.20 -37.67 -19.30
C GLY A 10 -15.49 -36.37 -18.87
N PRO A 11 -14.45 -35.94 -19.62
CA PRO A 11 -13.74 -34.70 -19.33
C PRO A 11 -14.65 -33.47 -19.51
N ALA A 12 -14.44 -32.42 -18.71
CA ALA A 12 -15.13 -31.16 -18.93
C ALA A 12 -14.70 -30.49 -20.24
N PRO A 13 -15.64 -29.88 -20.99
CA PRO A 13 -15.30 -29.10 -22.17
C PRO A 13 -14.47 -27.88 -21.78
N VAL A 14 -13.46 -27.57 -22.60
CA VAL A 14 -12.63 -26.37 -22.43
C VAL A 14 -12.98 -25.38 -23.53
N GLY A 15 -13.57 -24.25 -23.14
CA GLY A 15 -13.86 -23.13 -24.04
C GLY A 15 -12.77 -22.07 -23.95
N VAL A 16 -12.33 -21.56 -25.10
CA VAL A 16 -11.38 -20.45 -25.17
C VAL A 16 -12.09 -19.21 -25.69
N LEU A 17 -11.97 -18.10 -24.96
CA LEU A 17 -12.46 -16.80 -25.40
C LEU A 17 -11.36 -16.10 -26.22
N THR A 18 -11.64 -15.86 -27.50
CA THR A 18 -10.66 -15.36 -28.48
C THR A 18 -10.85 -13.90 -28.82
N THR A 19 -11.77 -13.17 -28.20
CA THR A 19 -12.09 -11.79 -28.58
C THR A 19 -11.71 -10.80 -27.48
N SER A 20 -10.72 -9.96 -27.75
CA SER A 20 -10.41 -8.79 -26.92
C SER A 20 -11.29 -7.61 -27.30
N ARG A 21 -12.16 -7.19 -26.38
CA ARG A 21 -13.06 -6.03 -26.56
C ARG A 21 -12.52 -4.73 -25.96
N ARG A 22 -11.48 -4.80 -25.13
CA ARG A 22 -10.93 -3.65 -24.39
C ARG A 22 -9.63 -3.14 -25.02
N SER A 23 -8.63 -4.02 -25.16
CA SER A 23 -7.32 -3.67 -25.70
C SER A 23 -7.36 -3.55 -27.21
N GLY A 24 -6.80 -2.45 -27.74
CA GLY A 24 -6.57 -2.26 -29.17
C GLY A 24 -5.53 -3.24 -29.72
N ALA A 25 -5.53 -3.44 -31.04
CA ALA A 25 -4.69 -4.41 -31.73
C ALA A 25 -3.19 -4.28 -31.42
N GLY A 26 -2.66 -3.05 -31.36
CA GLY A 26 -1.25 -2.79 -31.05
C GLY A 26 -0.85 -3.17 -29.62
N LEU A 27 -1.68 -2.77 -28.65
CA LEU A 27 -1.51 -3.19 -27.25
C LEU A 27 -1.61 -4.72 -27.10
N LEU A 28 -2.61 -5.32 -27.74
CA LEU A 28 -2.82 -6.76 -27.66
C LEU A 28 -1.61 -7.52 -28.21
N ALA A 29 -1.10 -7.13 -29.38
CA ALA A 29 0.09 -7.70 -30.00
C ALA A 29 1.31 -7.64 -29.06
N ALA A 30 1.56 -6.50 -28.41
CA ALA A 30 2.64 -6.36 -27.45
C ALA A 30 2.53 -7.36 -26.28
N THR A 31 1.31 -7.54 -25.72
CA THR A 31 1.11 -8.56 -24.67
C THR A 31 1.37 -9.99 -25.18
N ARG A 32 1.10 -10.27 -26.47
CA ARG A 32 1.31 -11.59 -27.05
C ARG A 32 2.80 -11.94 -27.15
N LEU A 33 3.65 -10.97 -27.48
CA LEU A 33 5.10 -11.17 -27.55
C LEU A 33 5.68 -11.68 -26.21
N LEU A 34 5.20 -11.15 -25.09
CA LEU A 34 5.61 -11.59 -23.75
C LEU A 34 5.00 -12.93 -23.37
N THR A 35 3.68 -13.04 -23.53
CA THR A 35 2.92 -14.18 -23.04
C THR A 35 3.25 -15.47 -23.79
N ARG A 36 3.65 -15.42 -25.08
CA ARG A 36 4.12 -16.59 -25.84
C ARG A 36 5.35 -17.29 -25.21
N ARG A 37 6.14 -16.58 -24.41
CA ARG A 37 7.33 -17.13 -23.72
C ARG A 37 7.00 -17.76 -22.36
N MET A 38 5.78 -17.57 -21.86
CA MET A 38 5.38 -18.07 -20.54
C MET A 38 4.81 -19.50 -20.68
N PRO A 39 5.21 -20.46 -19.83
CA PRO A 39 4.67 -21.82 -19.90
C PRO A 39 3.22 -21.86 -19.40
N LEU A 40 2.38 -22.65 -20.09
CA LEU A 40 1.02 -23.01 -19.67
C LEU A 40 0.89 -24.54 -19.76
N THR A 41 1.14 -25.23 -18.66
CA THR A 41 1.31 -26.69 -18.64
C THR A 41 0.02 -27.46 -18.36
N ARG A 42 -1.05 -26.79 -17.92
CA ARG A 42 -2.30 -27.43 -17.48
C ARG A 42 -3.35 -27.62 -18.58
N LEU A 43 -3.05 -27.25 -19.83
CA LEU A 43 -3.98 -27.26 -20.94
C LEU A 43 -3.40 -28.01 -22.15
N PRO A 44 -4.25 -28.65 -22.98
CA PRO A 44 -3.83 -29.21 -24.26
C PRO A 44 -3.17 -28.16 -25.15
N ALA A 45 -2.18 -28.57 -25.95
CA ALA A 45 -1.38 -27.66 -26.76
C ALA A 45 -2.21 -26.82 -27.75
N ASP A 46 -3.22 -27.42 -28.38
CA ASP A 46 -4.14 -26.71 -29.28
C ASP A 46 -4.94 -25.63 -28.56
N THR A 47 -5.46 -25.94 -27.37
CA THR A 47 -6.16 -24.97 -26.52
C THR A 47 -5.24 -23.81 -26.14
N VAL A 48 -3.98 -24.08 -25.81
CA VAL A 48 -2.99 -23.04 -25.49
C VAL A 48 -2.72 -22.16 -26.72
N ARG A 49 -2.58 -22.74 -27.91
CA ARG A 49 -2.38 -21.99 -29.16
C ARG A 49 -3.53 -21.01 -29.40
N VAL A 50 -4.78 -21.47 -29.33
CA VAL A 50 -5.96 -20.62 -29.52
C VAL A 50 -6.07 -19.56 -28.42
N HIS A 51 -5.76 -19.91 -27.16
CA HIS A 51 -5.77 -18.96 -26.03
C HIS A 51 -4.70 -17.87 -26.17
N ARG A 52 -3.58 -18.17 -26.83
CA ARG A 52 -2.47 -17.24 -27.07
C ARG A 52 -2.71 -16.32 -28.26
N ASP A 53 -3.77 -16.53 -29.05
CA ASP A 53 -4.05 -15.77 -30.29
C ASP A 53 -5.45 -15.12 -30.33
N PRO A 54 -5.84 -14.34 -29.31
CA PRO A 54 -7.08 -13.56 -29.37
C PRO A 54 -6.99 -12.44 -30.43
N ALA A 55 -8.11 -12.16 -31.09
CA ALA A 55 -8.29 -11.03 -32.00
C ALA A 55 -8.84 -9.81 -31.24
N ALA A 56 -8.28 -8.63 -31.52
CA ALA A 56 -8.82 -7.36 -31.03
C ALA A 56 -10.00 -6.90 -31.89
N VAL A 57 -11.05 -6.40 -31.25
CA VAL A 57 -12.16 -5.74 -31.93
C VAL A 57 -11.84 -4.27 -32.24
N ARG A 58 -10.94 -3.68 -31.48
CA ARG A 58 -10.53 -2.28 -31.61
C ARG A 58 -9.15 -2.21 -32.25
N ASP A 59 -8.98 -1.27 -33.17
CA ASP A 59 -7.66 -0.95 -33.72
C ASP A 59 -6.85 -0.06 -32.77
N GLY A 60 -5.57 0.10 -33.08
CA GLY A 60 -4.69 1.03 -32.38
C GLY A 60 -4.15 0.55 -31.04
N GLY A 61 -3.69 1.51 -30.24
CA GLY A 61 -2.92 1.27 -29.01
C GLY A 61 -1.42 1.29 -29.27
N ARG A 62 -0.69 1.95 -28.37
CA ARG A 62 0.75 2.19 -28.46
C ARG A 62 1.42 1.71 -27.18
N VAL A 63 2.62 1.16 -27.32
CA VAL A 63 3.48 0.79 -26.20
C VAL A 63 4.80 1.51 -26.37
N GLU A 64 5.23 2.16 -25.30
CA GLU A 64 6.51 2.83 -25.22
C GLU A 64 7.28 2.32 -24.01
N THR A 65 8.60 2.38 -24.11
CA THR A 65 9.50 2.00 -23.03
C THR A 65 10.50 3.11 -22.81
N TYR A 66 10.58 3.57 -21.57
CA TYR A 66 11.54 4.57 -21.16
C TYR A 66 12.45 3.99 -20.09
N THR A 67 13.70 4.43 -20.09
CA THR A 67 14.68 4.11 -19.06
C THR A 67 15.20 5.40 -18.47
N TYR A 68 15.37 5.42 -17.15
CA TYR A 68 15.83 6.59 -16.42
C TYR A 68 17.04 6.23 -15.56
N PRO A 69 17.98 7.17 -15.37
CA PRO A 69 19.15 6.91 -14.54
C PRO A 69 18.81 6.85 -13.04
N THR A 70 17.69 7.44 -12.62
CA THR A 70 17.26 7.47 -11.22
C THR A 70 15.74 7.32 -11.10
N ALA A 71 15.29 6.86 -9.92
CA ALA A 71 13.87 6.77 -9.59
C ALA A 71 13.21 8.16 -9.52
N SER A 72 13.94 9.20 -9.12
CA SER A 72 13.38 10.57 -9.07
C SER A 72 13.06 11.07 -10.48
N THR A 73 13.99 10.91 -11.43
CA THR A 73 13.79 11.30 -12.83
C THR A 73 12.68 10.49 -13.49
N GLU A 74 12.54 9.21 -13.13
CA GLU A 74 11.41 8.39 -13.56
C GLU A 74 10.07 8.99 -13.10
N LEU A 75 9.94 9.34 -11.82
CA LEU A 75 8.72 9.92 -11.27
C LEU A 75 8.39 11.31 -11.86
N GLU A 76 9.40 12.16 -12.07
CA GLU A 76 9.25 13.45 -12.75
C GLU A 76 8.71 13.26 -14.17
N ASN A 77 9.25 12.29 -14.90
CA ASN A 77 8.80 12.02 -16.26
C ASN A 77 7.40 11.36 -16.30
N ILE A 78 7.07 10.51 -15.33
CA ILE A 78 5.70 9.97 -15.20
C ILE A 78 4.71 11.12 -15.00
N ALA A 79 5.02 12.06 -14.09
CA ALA A 79 4.19 13.24 -13.88
C ALA A 79 4.05 14.08 -15.16
N ASP A 80 5.14 14.24 -15.91
CA ASP A 80 5.11 14.97 -17.17
C ASP A 80 4.22 14.30 -18.23
N LEU A 81 4.35 12.98 -18.41
CA LEU A 81 3.51 12.22 -19.34
C LEU A 81 2.03 12.33 -19.03
N LEU A 82 1.65 12.20 -17.75
CA LEU A 82 0.26 12.31 -17.32
C LEU A 82 -0.31 13.72 -17.56
N ARG A 83 0.49 14.76 -17.31
CA ARG A 83 0.06 16.14 -17.54
C ARG A 83 -0.10 16.45 -19.03
N ARG A 84 0.81 16.00 -19.89
CA ARG A 84 0.67 16.19 -21.35
C ARG A 84 -0.54 15.45 -21.88
N ALA A 85 -0.74 14.19 -21.46
CA ALA A 85 -1.94 13.44 -21.82
C ALA A 85 -3.23 14.17 -21.42
N HIS A 86 -3.25 14.82 -20.24
CA HIS A 86 -4.41 15.60 -19.81
C HIS A 86 -4.59 16.92 -20.57
N LEU A 87 -3.52 17.72 -20.66
CA LEU A 87 -3.56 19.11 -21.11
C LEU A 87 -3.48 19.25 -22.63
N GLU A 88 -2.75 18.35 -23.29
CA GLU A 88 -2.53 18.37 -24.74
C GLU A 88 -3.48 17.40 -25.44
N ASP A 89 -3.58 16.16 -24.96
CA ASP A 89 -4.40 15.11 -25.59
C ASP A 89 -5.85 15.03 -25.05
N GLY A 90 -6.17 15.79 -24.00
CA GLY A 90 -7.52 15.87 -23.43
C GLY A 90 -7.97 14.63 -22.65
N VAL A 91 -7.05 13.75 -22.26
CA VAL A 91 -7.36 12.52 -21.53
C VAL A 91 -7.79 12.85 -20.09
N PRO A 92 -9.00 12.49 -19.64
CA PRO A 92 -9.43 12.75 -18.27
C PRO A 92 -8.54 12.03 -17.22
N TRP A 93 -8.35 12.63 -16.05
CA TRP A 93 -7.52 12.04 -14.99
C TRP A 93 -7.94 10.63 -14.60
N GLN A 94 -9.25 10.38 -14.51
CA GLN A 94 -9.82 9.08 -14.17
C GLN A 94 -9.59 7.98 -15.22
N GLU A 95 -9.12 8.33 -16.42
CA GLU A 95 -8.78 7.38 -17.47
C GLU A 95 -7.28 7.02 -17.47
N MET A 96 -6.50 7.61 -16.56
CA MET A 96 -5.07 7.35 -16.41
C MET A 96 -4.79 6.56 -15.13
N ALA A 97 -3.79 5.68 -15.19
CA ALA A 97 -3.38 4.85 -14.05
C ALA A 97 -1.87 4.66 -14.00
N VAL A 98 -1.31 4.65 -12.80
CA VAL A 98 0.10 4.32 -12.53
C VAL A 98 0.14 3.02 -11.74
N LEU A 99 0.66 1.95 -12.36
CA LEU A 99 0.77 0.64 -11.73
C LEU A 99 2.18 0.44 -11.17
N VAL A 100 2.28 0.10 -9.89
CA VAL A 100 3.55 -0.17 -9.22
C VAL A 100 3.59 -1.59 -8.66
N ARG A 101 4.77 -2.20 -8.62
CA ARG A 101 4.91 -3.60 -8.15
C ARG A 101 4.74 -3.76 -6.64
N ALA A 102 5.22 -2.81 -5.83
CA ALA A 102 5.32 -2.95 -4.38
C ALA A 102 4.69 -1.76 -3.66
N GLY A 103 3.34 -1.74 -3.61
CA GLY A 103 2.52 -0.62 -3.11
C GLY A 103 3.08 0.06 -1.86
N GLY A 104 3.26 -0.69 -0.77
CA GLY A 104 3.74 -0.14 0.51
C GLY A 104 5.13 0.53 0.47
N ARG A 105 6.00 0.20 -0.49
CA ARG A 105 7.32 0.84 -0.64
C ARG A 105 7.33 1.97 -1.66
N SER A 106 6.63 1.81 -2.78
CA SER A 106 6.69 2.77 -3.90
C SER A 106 5.61 3.85 -3.84
N LEU A 107 4.42 3.57 -3.31
CA LEU A 107 3.31 4.53 -3.29
C LEU A 107 3.63 5.84 -2.55
N PRO A 108 4.33 5.85 -1.39
CA PRO A 108 4.63 7.11 -0.70
C PRO A 108 5.52 8.06 -1.53
N ALA A 109 6.45 7.53 -2.33
CA ALA A 109 7.29 8.33 -3.21
C ALA A 109 6.51 8.84 -4.43
N VAL A 110 5.76 7.95 -5.08
CA VAL A 110 4.92 8.28 -6.24
C VAL A 110 3.90 9.36 -5.89
N ARG A 111 3.16 9.18 -4.78
CA ARG A 111 2.17 10.16 -4.31
C ARG A 111 2.79 11.53 -4.12
N ARG A 112 3.92 11.62 -3.40
CA ARG A 112 4.59 12.90 -3.17
C ARG A 112 5.00 13.58 -4.47
N ALA A 113 5.62 12.84 -5.40
CA ALA A 113 6.05 13.38 -6.68
C ALA A 113 4.87 13.89 -7.53
N LEU A 114 3.83 13.07 -7.70
CA LEU A 114 2.64 13.43 -8.48
C LEU A 114 1.87 14.61 -7.85
N THR A 115 1.65 14.60 -6.54
CA THR A 115 1.01 15.73 -5.83
C THR A 115 1.82 17.01 -5.98
N SER A 116 3.15 16.94 -5.85
CA SER A 116 4.01 18.13 -6.03
C SER A 116 3.98 18.68 -7.47
N ALA A 117 3.73 17.81 -8.44
CA ALA A 117 3.59 18.17 -9.85
C ALA A 117 2.16 18.64 -10.22
N GLY A 118 1.23 18.68 -9.26
CA GLY A 118 -0.16 19.09 -9.48
C GLY A 118 -1.05 18.04 -10.15
N VAL A 119 -0.62 16.77 -10.16
CA VAL A 119 -1.41 15.66 -10.71
C VAL A 119 -2.39 15.17 -9.62
N PRO A 120 -3.72 15.25 -9.85
CA PRO A 120 -4.69 14.67 -8.93
C PRO A 120 -4.57 13.15 -8.96
N LEU A 121 -4.59 12.53 -7.79
CA LEU A 121 -4.46 11.09 -7.68
C LEU A 121 -5.38 10.54 -6.59
N GLU A 122 -5.96 9.40 -6.87
CA GLU A 122 -6.68 8.56 -5.92
C GLU A 122 -5.87 7.29 -5.74
N VAL A 123 -5.66 6.88 -4.49
CA VAL A 123 -5.00 5.61 -4.17
C VAL A 123 -6.08 4.74 -3.54
N ASP A 124 -6.36 3.59 -4.16
CA ASP A 124 -7.33 2.64 -3.60
C ASP A 124 -6.92 2.26 -2.17
N GLY A 125 -7.87 2.32 -1.23
CA GLY A 125 -7.61 2.07 0.19
C GLY A 125 -7.04 0.68 0.48
N ASP A 126 -7.37 -0.30 -0.37
CA ASP A 126 -6.87 -1.68 -0.28
C ASP A 126 -5.37 -1.81 -0.61
N ASP A 127 -4.76 -0.79 -1.23
CA ASP A 127 -3.33 -0.80 -1.60
C ASP A 127 -2.39 -0.34 -0.48
N LEU A 128 -2.94 0.17 0.63
CA LEU A 128 -2.18 0.46 1.85
C LEU A 128 -2.61 -0.53 2.94
N PRO A 129 -1.73 -1.44 3.41
CA PRO A 129 -2.11 -2.31 4.52
C PRO A 129 -2.50 -1.44 5.72
N LEU A 130 -3.68 -1.67 6.32
CA LEU A 130 -4.27 -0.85 7.41
C LEU A 130 -3.28 -0.44 8.52
N ARG A 131 -2.30 -1.29 8.86
CA ARG A 131 -1.23 -0.97 9.83
C ARG A 131 -0.34 0.23 9.44
N HIS A 132 -0.31 0.60 8.17
CA HIS A 132 0.43 1.73 7.63
C HIS A 132 -0.47 2.95 7.40
N GLU A 133 -1.78 2.84 7.65
CA GLU A 133 -2.63 4.01 7.72
C GLU A 133 -2.31 4.81 8.98
N PRO A 134 -1.96 6.11 8.86
CA PRO A 134 -1.56 6.91 10.00
C PRO A 134 -2.70 7.08 11.03
N ALA A 135 -3.95 6.95 10.61
CA ALA A 135 -5.12 6.98 11.49
C ALA A 135 -5.23 5.75 12.40
N VAL A 136 -4.72 4.60 11.96
CA VAL A 136 -4.84 3.31 12.66
C VAL A 136 -3.64 3.06 13.59
N ALA A 137 -2.50 3.69 13.32
CA ALA A 137 -1.27 3.52 14.10
C ALA A 137 -1.44 3.84 15.60
N PRO A 138 -2.08 4.95 16.02
CA PRO A 138 -2.30 5.22 17.45
C PRO A 138 -3.14 4.15 18.16
N LEU A 139 -4.18 3.64 17.48
CA LEU A 139 -5.07 2.61 18.03
C LEU A 139 -4.35 1.28 18.22
N LEU A 140 -3.56 0.84 17.22
CA LEU A 140 -2.78 -0.40 17.33
C LEU A 140 -1.70 -0.31 18.40
N THR A 141 -1.04 0.85 18.52
CA THR A 141 -0.09 1.12 19.59
C THR A 141 -0.78 1.03 20.95
N ALA A 142 -1.94 1.65 21.13
CA ALA A 142 -2.69 1.61 22.38
C ALA A 142 -3.13 0.17 22.75
N LEU A 143 -3.66 -0.59 21.79
CA LEU A 143 -4.06 -1.99 22.01
C LEU A 143 -2.87 -2.87 22.40
N ARG A 144 -1.71 -2.68 21.74
CA ARG A 144 -0.48 -3.42 22.08
C ARG A 144 -0.01 -3.08 23.50
N THR A 145 -0.06 -1.80 23.88
CA THR A 145 0.27 -1.31 25.22
C THR A 145 -0.62 -1.98 26.27
N VAL A 146 -1.95 -1.91 26.12
CA VAL A 146 -2.91 -2.53 27.06
C VAL A 146 -2.75 -4.05 27.13
N ALA A 147 -2.57 -4.73 25.99
CA ALA A 147 -2.36 -6.17 25.96
C ALA A 147 -1.06 -6.58 26.65
N THR A 148 0.00 -5.79 26.51
CA THR A 148 1.29 -6.05 27.18
C THR A 148 1.17 -5.90 28.69
N ALA A 149 0.47 -4.86 29.15
CA ALA A 149 0.18 -4.67 30.57
C ALA A 149 -0.64 -5.83 31.15
N ALA A 150 -1.69 -6.26 30.43
CA ALA A 150 -2.54 -7.36 30.86
C ALA A 150 -1.79 -8.70 30.96
N LEU A 151 -0.85 -8.97 30.05
CA LEU A 151 -0.06 -10.21 30.04
C LEU A 151 1.07 -10.23 31.07
N ARG A 152 1.67 -9.07 31.37
CA ARG A 152 2.78 -8.96 32.34
C ARG A 152 2.31 -8.77 33.77
N GLY A 153 1.03 -8.40 33.96
CA GLY A 153 0.55 -7.84 35.21
C GLY A 153 1.01 -6.40 35.37
N VAL A 154 0.18 -5.53 35.94
CA VAL A 154 0.63 -4.18 36.33
C VAL A 154 1.47 -4.36 37.60
N PRO A 155 2.77 -4.05 37.60
CA PRO A 155 3.57 -4.18 38.81
C PRO A 155 3.05 -3.20 39.86
N ASP A 156 2.80 -3.71 41.07
CA ASP A 156 2.46 -2.93 42.24
C ASP A 156 3.70 -2.15 42.71
N GLY A 157 3.96 -0.97 42.13
CA GLY A 157 4.75 0.11 42.74
C GLY A 157 6.20 -0.16 43.17
N ASP A 158 6.76 -1.35 42.98
CA ASP A 158 8.11 -1.67 43.42
C ASP A 158 9.14 -1.04 42.46
N ALA A 159 9.97 -0.15 43.02
CA ALA A 159 10.97 0.67 42.32
C ALA A 159 12.03 -0.12 41.53
N GLU A 160 12.07 -1.46 41.67
CA GLU A 160 13.01 -2.35 41.00
C GLU A 160 12.44 -3.02 39.74
N THR A 161 11.14 -2.86 39.44
CA THR A 161 10.54 -3.46 38.24
C THR A 161 10.69 -2.54 37.04
N PRO A 162 11.30 -2.96 35.92
CA PRO A 162 11.38 -2.15 34.71
C PRO A 162 9.97 -1.82 34.19
N SER A 163 9.74 -0.53 33.89
CA SER A 163 8.46 -0.05 33.33
C SER A 163 8.05 -0.91 32.13
N TRP A 164 6.79 -1.36 32.16
CA TRP A 164 6.22 -2.15 31.07
C TRP A 164 5.95 -1.32 29.80
N LEU A 165 5.97 0.02 29.93
CA LEU A 165 5.79 0.99 28.87
C LEU A 165 7.00 1.93 28.78
N ASP A 166 7.56 2.08 27.59
CA ASP A 166 8.64 3.03 27.33
C ASP A 166 8.13 4.47 27.18
N THR A 167 9.00 5.43 27.48
CA THR A 167 8.66 6.87 27.48
C THR A 167 8.27 7.37 26.08
N GLU A 168 8.89 6.87 25.02
CA GLU A 168 8.60 7.31 23.65
C GLU A 168 7.18 6.89 23.22
N THR A 169 6.80 5.64 23.50
CA THR A 169 5.44 5.13 23.28
C THR A 169 4.43 5.87 24.16
N ALA A 170 4.75 6.16 25.42
CA ALA A 170 3.87 6.92 26.30
C ALA A 170 3.60 8.33 25.73
N LEU A 171 4.65 9.06 25.33
CA LEU A 171 4.52 10.38 24.71
C LEU A 171 3.74 10.33 23.40
N THR A 172 4.01 9.31 22.56
CA THR A 172 3.29 9.08 21.30
C THR A 172 1.79 8.88 21.55
N LEU A 173 1.40 8.11 22.57
CA LEU A 173 -0.01 7.88 22.90
C LEU A 173 -0.68 9.13 23.48
N LEU A 174 -0.02 9.83 24.40
CA LEU A 174 -0.56 11.05 25.03
C LEU A 174 -0.80 12.16 24.01
N THR A 175 0.10 12.31 23.03
CA THR A 175 0.00 13.32 21.96
C THR A 175 -0.83 12.86 20.75
N SER A 176 -1.23 11.59 20.71
CA SER A 176 -2.09 11.08 19.65
C SER A 176 -3.54 11.57 19.80
N PRO A 177 -4.41 11.40 18.79
CA PRO A 177 -5.84 11.68 18.90
C PRO A 177 -6.56 10.97 20.06
N LEU A 178 -5.97 9.90 20.64
CA LEU A 178 -6.52 9.20 21.80
C LEU A 178 -6.25 9.92 23.12
N GLY A 179 -5.09 10.57 23.27
CA GLY A 179 -4.71 11.31 24.48
C GLY A 179 -4.98 12.80 24.37
N SER A 180 -4.94 13.36 23.16
CA SER A 180 -5.21 14.77 22.83
C SER A 180 -4.37 15.80 23.60
N MET A 181 -3.26 15.39 24.22
CA MET A 181 -2.41 16.30 24.99
C MET A 181 -1.53 17.14 24.08
N ASP A 182 -1.46 18.44 24.38
CA ASP A 182 -0.51 19.34 23.75
C ASP A 182 0.79 19.50 24.56
N ALA A 183 1.68 20.38 24.09
CA ALA A 183 2.94 20.65 24.76
C ALA A 183 2.76 21.30 26.16
N ALA A 184 1.68 22.04 26.40
CA ALA A 184 1.39 22.63 27.70
C ALA A 184 0.89 21.57 28.69
N ASP A 185 0.03 20.66 28.23
CA ASP A 185 -0.46 19.52 29.02
C ASP A 185 0.68 18.60 29.45
N LEU A 186 1.60 18.28 28.54
CA LEU A 186 2.78 17.47 28.87
C LEU A 186 3.67 18.13 29.92
N ARG A 187 3.88 19.45 29.84
CA ARG A 187 4.65 20.18 30.85
C ARG A 187 3.93 20.19 32.20
N ARG A 188 2.61 20.31 32.20
CA ARG A 188 1.79 20.27 33.43
C ARG A 188 1.86 18.88 34.08
N LEU A 189 1.69 17.82 33.30
CA LEU A 189 1.85 16.43 33.76
C LEU A 189 3.26 16.20 34.33
N GLY A 190 4.30 16.60 33.60
CA GLY A 190 5.68 16.47 34.06
C GLY A 190 6.03 17.28 35.30
N ARG A 191 5.30 18.37 35.61
CA ARG A 191 5.46 19.07 36.90
C ARG A 191 4.81 18.28 38.04
N ALA A 192 3.57 17.83 37.83
CA ALA A 192 2.83 17.07 38.83
C ALA A 192 3.55 15.78 39.24
N LEU A 193 4.08 15.01 38.27
CA LEU A 193 4.84 13.78 38.55
C LEU A 193 6.12 14.06 39.36
N ARG A 194 6.85 15.13 39.04
CA ARG A 194 8.05 15.51 39.81
C ARG A 194 7.70 15.98 41.23
N ASP A 195 6.55 16.60 41.42
CA ASP A 195 6.07 17.01 42.75
C ASP A 195 5.74 15.77 43.61
N GLU A 196 5.14 14.74 43.01
CA GLU A 196 4.87 13.44 43.64
C GLU A 196 6.15 12.68 43.98
N GLU A 197 7.12 12.62 43.07
CA GLU A 197 8.44 12.00 43.33
C GLU A 197 9.19 12.71 44.47
N ARG A 198 9.12 14.05 44.54
CA ARG A 198 9.68 14.81 45.67
C ARG A 198 8.97 14.51 46.97
N ALA A 199 7.65 14.37 46.96
CA ALA A 199 6.88 13.99 48.14
C ALA A 199 7.21 12.56 48.61
N ALA A 200 7.56 11.66 47.69
CA ALA A 200 8.06 10.31 47.97
C ALA A 200 9.54 10.26 48.36
N GLY A 201 10.25 11.39 48.40
CA GLY A 201 11.67 11.47 48.79
C GLY A 201 12.67 11.12 47.68
N ILE A 202 12.21 10.97 46.44
CA ILE A 202 13.06 10.70 45.27
C ILE A 202 13.71 12.00 44.81
N ARG A 203 15.03 11.99 44.60
CA ARG A 203 15.80 13.17 44.18
C ARG A 203 15.65 13.38 42.67
N VAL A 204 14.77 14.30 42.27
CA VAL A 204 14.59 14.74 40.88
C VAL A 204 15.46 15.96 40.54
N PRO A 205 15.84 16.18 39.26
CA PRO A 205 16.58 17.36 38.83
C PRO A 205 15.85 18.67 39.19
N ALA A 206 16.62 19.70 39.55
CA ALA A 206 16.10 21.03 39.80
C ALA A 206 15.45 21.61 38.51
N PRO A 207 14.39 22.45 38.65
CA PRO A 207 13.63 22.99 37.52
C PRO A 207 14.46 23.82 36.54
#